data_AF-A0A218QW17-F1
#
_entry.id   AF-A0A218QW17-F1
#
_cell.length_a   1.000
_cell.length_b   1.000
_cell.length_c   1.000
_cell.angle_alpha   90.00
_cell.angle_beta   90.00
_cell.angle_gamma   90.00
#
_symmetry.space_group_name_H-M   'P 1'
#
loop_
_entity.id
_entity.type
_entity.pdbx_description
1 polymer ?
#
loop_
_entity_poly.entity_id
_entity_poly.type
_entity_poly.pdbx_seq_one_letter_code
_entity_poly.pdbx_strand_id
1 'polypeptide(L)'
;MHSKEFSTESELPAADTVVVAVEVLEELTQDEADDRHRLELKIERAFYEAGCALRELRERRLYRSTHRTFEEYCRDRFNYSRDTAYLKIAAAVVYDNIQKFLPTIGRQIPMPTNERQLRDLASSNFEPEVQADAWLQGVEEAGGKVPSGRIIKGIVERLKEKPLFLATDFCQIGDVFTLTKLKGVERKYNGCWAIAVALNDFTVEVDVHDTTLNVKPENLNKIDSPEAHRQLPQIKKRISRLRNCGMLDRCAYTVLESLGRQTYLTPVEEGLLQWLEKHYKVNSKEN
;
A
#
# COMPACT_ATOMS: atom_id res chain seq x y z
N MET A 1 49.37 -45.22 68.01
CA MET A 1 47.98 -44.80 68.28
C MET A 1 48.03 -43.36 68.79
N HIS A 2 47.30 -42.46 68.12
CA HIS A 2 47.09 -41.02 68.43
C HIS A 2 48.31 -40.09 68.22
N SER A 3 48.27 -38.98 67.50
CA SER A 3 47.37 -38.41 66.49
C SER A 3 48.24 -37.42 65.70
N LYS A 4 48.15 -37.42 64.37
CA LYS A 4 48.79 -36.41 63.51
C LYS A 4 47.85 -35.21 63.42
N GLU A 5 48.32 -34.02 63.80
CA GLU A 5 47.67 -32.76 63.41
C GLU A 5 48.47 -32.12 62.29
N PHE A 6 47.74 -31.81 61.23
CA PHE A 6 48.18 -31.35 59.93
C PHE A 6 47.91 -29.83 59.89
N SER A 7 48.97 -29.02 60.00
CA SER A 7 48.87 -27.57 59.83
C SER A 7 48.97 -27.24 58.35
N THR A 8 47.82 -27.02 57.72
CA THR A 8 47.73 -26.53 56.33
C THR A 8 47.79 -25.00 56.35
N GLU A 9 48.86 -24.44 55.80
CA GLU A 9 48.86 -23.07 55.27
C GLU A 9 47.79 -22.99 54.18
N SER A 10 46.86 -22.05 54.32
CA SER A 10 45.92 -21.67 53.26
C SER A 10 45.86 -20.15 53.22
N GLU A 11 46.61 -19.59 52.27
CA GLU A 11 46.52 -18.19 51.85
C GLU A 11 45.06 -17.81 51.59
N LEU A 12 44.60 -16.76 52.26
CA LEU A 12 43.36 -16.07 51.93
C LEU A 12 43.62 -15.18 50.71
N PRO A 13 42.91 -15.33 49.58
CA PRO A 13 43.00 -14.35 48.52
C PRO A 13 42.31 -13.06 48.99
N ALA A 14 43.05 -11.95 48.95
CA ALA A 14 42.48 -10.61 49.06
C ALA A 14 41.46 -10.43 47.92
N ALA A 15 40.18 -10.53 48.27
CA ALA A 15 39.11 -10.15 47.36
C ALA A 15 39.21 -8.63 47.17
N ASP A 16 39.70 -8.23 46.00
CA ASP A 16 39.61 -6.88 45.49
C ASP A 16 38.13 -6.51 45.42
N THR A 17 37.63 -5.84 46.47
CA THR A 17 36.28 -5.31 46.51
C THR A 17 36.22 -4.18 45.49
N VAL A 18 35.81 -4.49 44.26
CA VAL A 18 35.44 -3.50 43.26
C VAL A 18 34.23 -2.76 43.82
N VAL A 19 34.50 -1.58 44.40
CA VAL A 19 33.48 -0.65 44.86
C VAL A 19 32.77 -0.12 43.63
N VAL A 20 31.70 -0.78 43.21
CA VAL A 20 30.80 -0.26 42.18
C VAL A 20 30.15 0.98 42.80
N ALA A 21 30.60 2.15 42.38
CA ALA A 21 29.99 3.41 42.75
C ALA A 21 28.53 3.40 42.27
N VAL A 22 27.60 3.19 43.19
CA VAL A 22 26.17 3.35 42.92
C VAL A 22 25.94 4.85 42.76
N GLU A 23 25.75 5.32 41.53
CA GLU A 23 25.26 6.68 41.27
C GLU A 23 23.87 6.80 41.89
N VAL A 24 23.77 7.49 43.02
CA VAL A 24 22.50 7.81 43.66
C VAL A 24 21.87 8.95 42.87
N LEU A 25 20.81 8.63 42.12
CA LEU A 25 20.00 9.64 41.44
C LEU A 25 19.17 10.39 42.49
N GLU A 26 19.24 11.72 42.48
CA GLU A 26 18.44 12.57 43.37
C GLU A 26 16.95 12.48 42.99
N GLU A 27 16.09 12.31 44.01
CA GLU A 27 14.64 12.26 43.82
C GLU A 27 14.08 13.67 43.60
N LEU A 28 13.25 13.83 42.57
CA LEU A 28 12.58 15.10 42.27
C LEU A 28 11.47 15.37 43.29
N THR A 29 11.34 16.64 43.68
CA THR A 29 10.13 17.13 44.34
C THR A 29 8.92 17.05 43.39
N GLN A 30 7.71 17.10 43.96
CA GLN A 30 6.47 17.07 43.17
C GLN A 30 6.43 18.23 42.14
N ASP A 31 6.83 19.43 42.56
CA ASP A 31 6.87 20.61 41.70
C ASP A 31 7.86 20.42 40.54
N GLU A 32 9.04 19.86 40.80
CA GLU A 32 10.03 19.56 39.75
C GLU A 32 9.56 18.46 38.80
N ALA A 33 8.82 17.47 39.30
CA ALA A 33 8.24 16.42 38.46
C ALA A 33 7.14 16.98 37.52
N ASP A 34 6.30 17.88 38.02
CA ASP A 34 5.27 18.57 37.24
C ASP A 34 5.90 19.51 36.19
N ASP A 35 6.96 20.23 36.57
CA ASP A 35 7.72 21.07 35.65
C ASP A 35 8.42 20.26 34.56
N ARG A 36 9.03 19.13 34.92
CA ARG A 36 9.60 18.18 33.95
C ARG A 36 8.53 17.74 32.95
N HIS A 37 7.37 17.30 33.42
CA HIS A 37 6.29 16.83 32.56
C HIS A 37 5.81 17.93 31.59
N ARG A 38 5.65 19.16 32.08
CA ARG A 38 5.28 20.32 31.26
C ARG A 38 6.33 20.62 30.17
N LEU A 39 7.61 20.54 30.51
CA LEU A 39 8.71 20.77 29.57
C LEU A 39 8.80 19.66 28.52
N GLU A 40 8.63 18.40 28.93
CA GLU A 40 8.58 17.25 28.03
C GLU A 40 7.43 17.38 27.01
N LEU A 41 6.22 17.70 27.48
CA LEU A 41 5.07 17.91 26.60
C LEU A 41 5.30 19.02 25.58
N LYS A 42 5.99 20.10 25.98
CA LYS A 42 6.36 21.20 25.08
C LYS A 42 7.33 20.72 23.99
N ILE A 43 8.31 19.90 24.34
CA ILE A 43 9.28 19.35 23.39
C ILE A 43 8.57 18.41 22.40
N GLU A 44 7.72 17.51 22.89
CA GLU A 44 6.98 16.56 22.07
C GLU A 44 6.03 17.25 21.07
N ARG A 45 5.41 18.36 21.47
CA ARG A 45 4.48 19.12 20.61
C ARG A 45 5.16 20.15 19.71
N ALA A 46 6.45 20.43 19.89
CA ALA A 46 7.15 21.49 19.17
C ALA A 46 7.09 21.32 17.63
N PHE A 47 7.19 20.09 17.12
CA PHE A 47 7.11 19.86 15.67
C PHE A 47 5.70 20.14 15.12
N TYR A 48 4.67 19.78 15.88
CA TYR A 48 3.26 19.99 15.54
C TYR A 48 2.94 21.49 15.53
N GLU A 49 3.33 22.21 16.58
CA GLU A 49 3.16 23.66 16.67
C GLU A 49 3.86 24.39 15.51
N ALA A 50 5.10 23.97 15.19
CA ALA A 50 5.82 24.51 14.04
C ALA A 50 5.09 24.25 12.71
N GLY A 51 4.53 23.05 12.52
CA GLY A 51 3.75 22.72 11.33
C GLY A 51 2.47 23.55 11.21
N CYS A 52 1.73 23.74 12.31
CA CYS A 52 0.56 24.61 12.37
C CYS A 52 0.91 26.08 12.06
N ALA A 53 1.98 26.61 12.63
CA ALA A 53 2.43 27.97 12.36
C ALA A 53 2.85 28.15 10.89
N LEU A 54 3.57 27.19 10.31
CA LEU A 54 3.93 27.20 8.89
C LEU A 54 2.69 27.16 7.97
N ARG A 55 1.68 26.35 8.33
CA ARG A 55 0.40 26.28 7.63
C ARG A 55 -0.28 27.65 7.63
N GLU A 56 -0.39 28.27 8.80
CA GLU A 56 -1.04 29.57 8.95
C GLU A 56 -0.29 30.70 8.22
N LEU A 57 1.05 30.75 8.35
CA LEU A 57 1.91 31.69 7.61
C LEU A 57 1.66 31.61 6.10
N ARG A 58 1.51 30.37 5.58
CA ARG A 58 1.26 30.11 4.17
C ARG A 58 -0.13 30.54 3.73
N GLU A 59 -1.16 30.07 4.43
CA GLU A 59 -2.57 30.30 4.08
C GLU A 59 -2.95 31.79 4.14
N ARG A 60 -2.51 32.48 5.19
CA ARG A 60 -2.75 33.92 5.35
C ARG A 60 -1.77 34.79 4.54
N ARG A 61 -0.81 34.15 3.86
CA ARG A 61 0.26 34.78 3.07
C ARG A 61 1.02 35.86 3.83
N LEU A 62 1.35 35.61 5.11
CA LEU A 62 2.01 36.58 5.99
C LEU A 62 3.46 36.90 5.60
N TYR A 63 4.03 36.15 4.65
CA TYR A 63 5.34 36.39 4.06
C TYR A 63 5.36 37.48 2.98
N ARG A 64 4.18 37.89 2.46
CA ARG A 64 4.03 38.72 1.25
C ARG A 64 4.69 40.11 1.30
N SER A 65 5.01 40.62 2.48
CA SER A 65 5.69 41.92 2.64
C SER A 65 7.20 41.85 2.39
N THR A 66 7.80 40.67 2.45
CA THR A 66 9.26 40.48 2.38
C THR A 66 9.69 39.53 1.27
N HIS A 67 8.86 38.51 0.94
CA HIS A 67 9.20 37.50 -0.05
C HIS A 67 8.04 37.29 -1.03
N ARG A 68 8.38 36.93 -2.26
CA ARG A 68 7.38 36.69 -3.32
C ARG A 68 6.69 35.34 -3.12
N THR A 69 7.41 34.34 -2.63
CA THR A 69 6.93 32.98 -2.41
C THR A 69 7.11 32.54 -0.95
N PHE A 70 6.29 31.57 -0.53
CA PHE A 70 6.39 30.99 0.82
C PHE A 70 7.71 30.24 1.00
N GLU A 71 8.18 29.57 -0.06
CA GLU A 71 9.38 28.76 -0.06
C GLU A 71 10.65 29.60 0.13
N GLU A 72 10.72 30.77 -0.52
CA GLU A 72 11.80 31.74 -0.30
C GLU A 72 11.80 32.21 1.16
N TYR A 73 10.63 32.58 1.70
CA TYR A 73 10.51 32.98 3.11
C TYR A 73 10.97 31.89 4.09
N CYS A 74 10.56 30.64 3.87
CA CYS A 74 10.97 29.51 4.71
C CYS A 74 12.47 29.22 4.63
N ARG A 75 13.07 29.37 3.45
CA ARG A 75 14.51 29.22 3.26
C ARG A 75 15.28 30.30 4.02
N ASP A 76 14.90 31.56 3.85
CA ASP A 76 15.67 32.68 4.39
C ASP A 76 15.48 32.84 5.91
N ARG A 77 14.27 32.58 6.44
CA ARG A 77 13.97 32.76 7.87
C ARG A 77 14.27 31.55 8.73
N PHE A 78 14.08 30.33 8.20
CA PHE A 78 14.15 29.09 8.99
C PHE A 78 15.17 28.09 8.46
N ASN A 79 15.86 28.41 7.35
CA ASN A 79 16.77 27.49 6.66
C ASN A 79 16.08 26.17 6.26
N TYR A 80 14.78 26.23 5.97
CA TYR A 80 14.02 25.06 5.51
C TYR A 80 14.02 24.98 3.99
N SER A 81 14.29 23.78 3.48
CA SER A 81 13.96 23.47 2.08
C SER A 81 12.44 23.53 1.89
N ARG A 82 12.01 23.68 0.64
CA ARG A 82 10.59 23.58 0.26
C ARG A 82 9.99 22.30 0.85
N ASP A 83 10.58 21.15 0.57
CA ASP A 83 10.06 19.86 1.00
C ASP A 83 9.97 19.75 2.53
N THR A 84 10.98 20.23 3.25
CA THR A 84 10.96 20.25 4.72
C THR A 84 9.79 21.08 5.27
N ALA A 85 9.52 22.25 4.70
CA ALA A 85 8.40 23.08 5.14
C ALA A 85 7.05 22.40 4.89
N TYR A 86 6.86 21.83 3.70
CA TYR A 86 5.62 21.13 3.35
C TYR A 86 5.42 19.83 4.14
N LEU A 87 6.48 19.08 4.41
CA LEU A 87 6.42 17.88 5.24
C LEU A 87 5.97 18.19 6.68
N LYS A 88 6.48 19.29 7.26
CA LYS A 88 6.05 19.74 8.60
C LYS A 88 4.56 20.14 8.62
N ILE A 89 4.09 20.83 7.59
CA ILE A 89 2.67 21.18 7.42
C ILE A 89 1.82 19.90 7.31
N ALA A 90 2.23 18.96 6.44
CA ALA A 90 1.48 17.74 6.20
C ALA A 90 1.42 16.85 7.46
N ALA A 91 2.52 16.75 8.20
CA ALA A 91 2.53 16.03 9.48
C ALA A 91 1.61 16.67 10.53
N ALA A 92 1.51 18.01 10.59
CA ALA A 92 0.55 18.66 11.48
C ALA A 92 -0.91 18.33 11.12
N VAL A 93 -1.23 18.24 9.82
CA VAL A 93 -2.55 17.80 9.36
C VAL A 93 -2.86 16.36 9.78
N VAL A 94 -1.90 15.44 9.60
CA VAL A 94 -2.09 14.04 10.04
C VAL A 94 -2.21 13.95 11.55
N TYR A 95 -1.46 14.76 12.30
CA TYR A 95 -1.57 14.85 13.75
C TYR A 95 -2.99 15.29 14.17
N ASP A 96 -3.53 16.33 13.52
CA ASP A 96 -4.92 16.79 13.74
C ASP A 96 -5.94 15.65 13.47
N ASN A 97 -5.74 14.88 12.40
CA ASN A 97 -6.59 13.74 12.06
C ASN A 97 -6.51 12.65 13.13
N ILE A 98 -5.30 12.23 13.53
CA ILE A 98 -5.10 11.24 14.59
C ILE A 98 -5.76 11.70 15.88
N GLN A 99 -5.54 12.95 16.30
CA GLN A 99 -6.13 13.50 17.51
C GLN A 99 -7.67 13.49 17.47
N LYS A 100 -8.26 13.74 16.30
CA LYS A 100 -9.71 13.82 16.13
C LYS A 100 -10.40 12.45 16.08
N PHE A 101 -9.76 11.45 15.47
CA PHE A 101 -10.39 10.16 15.18
C PHE A 101 -9.92 9.01 16.08
N LEU A 102 -8.90 9.21 16.91
CA LEU A 102 -8.52 8.21 17.92
C LEU A 102 -9.65 8.01 18.95
N PRO A 103 -9.95 6.76 19.34
CA PRO A 103 -10.96 6.48 20.35
C PRO A 103 -10.53 7.01 21.72
N THR A 104 -11.36 7.83 22.35
CA THR A 104 -11.15 8.38 23.71
C THR A 104 -11.29 7.33 24.83
N ILE A 105 -11.35 6.04 24.50
CA ILE A 105 -11.75 4.98 25.42
C ILE A 105 -10.55 4.59 26.31
N GLY A 106 -10.39 5.25 27.46
CA GLY A 106 -9.69 4.77 28.67
C GLY A 106 -8.21 4.38 28.56
N ARG A 107 -7.65 4.28 27.35
CA ARG A 107 -6.24 4.07 27.04
C ARG A 107 -5.63 5.41 26.69
N GLN A 108 -4.56 5.76 27.38
CA GLN A 108 -3.72 6.88 26.99
C GLN A 108 -2.90 6.43 25.77
N ILE A 109 -3.45 6.65 24.57
CA ILE A 109 -2.76 6.33 23.32
C ILE A 109 -1.67 7.39 23.13
N PRO A 110 -0.38 6.99 23.01
CA PRO A 110 0.70 7.94 22.83
C PRO A 110 0.52 8.69 21.51
N MET A 111 0.67 10.02 21.57
CA MET A 111 0.63 10.87 20.39
C MET A 111 1.96 10.85 19.64
N PRO A 112 1.97 11.18 18.33
CA PRO A 112 3.21 11.32 17.57
C PRO A 112 4.11 12.40 18.16
N THR A 113 5.40 12.12 18.29
CA THR A 113 6.39 13.05 18.86
C THR A 113 7.33 13.64 17.81
N ASN A 114 7.27 13.15 16.57
CA ASN A 114 8.12 13.61 15.47
C ASN A 114 7.43 13.53 14.11
N GLU A 115 7.70 14.50 13.23
CA GLU A 115 7.24 14.54 11.83
C GLU A 115 7.56 13.25 11.06
N ARG A 116 8.74 12.66 11.30
CA ARG A 116 9.16 11.45 10.60
C ARG A 116 8.22 10.26 10.79
N GLN A 117 7.52 10.18 11.91
CA GLN A 117 6.54 9.12 12.17
C GLN A 117 5.29 9.27 11.30
N LEU A 118 4.97 10.50 10.91
CA LEU A 118 3.75 10.84 10.18
C LEU A 118 3.96 10.98 8.68
N ARG A 119 5.21 11.02 8.22
CA ARG A 119 5.57 11.26 6.82
C ARG A 119 4.92 10.28 5.85
N ASP A 120 4.96 8.99 6.17
CA ASP A 120 4.41 7.95 5.28
C ASP A 120 2.88 7.97 5.26
N LEU A 121 2.24 8.30 6.41
CA LEU A 121 0.79 8.53 6.52
C LEU A 121 0.35 9.79 5.77
N ALA A 122 1.14 10.86 5.83
CA ALA A 122 0.87 12.09 5.08
C ALA A 122 0.96 11.86 3.57
N SER A 123 1.83 10.94 3.13
CA SER A 123 2.07 10.63 1.72
C SER A 123 1.16 9.51 1.17
N SER A 124 0.37 8.84 2.02
CA SER A 124 -0.45 7.69 1.61
C SER A 124 -1.81 8.05 1.01
N ASN A 125 -2.25 9.31 1.15
CA ASN A 125 -3.55 9.81 0.68
C ASN A 125 -4.74 8.98 1.20
N PHE A 126 -4.60 8.42 2.41
CA PHE A 126 -5.66 7.72 3.12
C PHE A 126 -6.68 8.70 3.72
N GLU A 127 -7.90 8.21 3.91
CA GLU A 127 -8.92 8.94 4.67
C GLU A 127 -8.48 9.20 6.12
N PRO A 128 -8.91 10.30 6.76
CA PRO A 128 -8.49 10.66 8.12
C PRO A 128 -8.70 9.56 9.17
N GLU A 129 -9.80 8.81 9.06
CA GLU A 129 -10.11 7.68 9.94
C GLU A 129 -9.09 6.54 9.80
N VAL A 130 -8.71 6.23 8.55
CA VAL A 130 -7.71 5.19 8.24
C VAL A 130 -6.31 5.63 8.71
N GLN A 131 -5.99 6.92 8.68
CA GLN A 131 -4.74 7.43 9.25
C GLN A 131 -4.67 7.24 10.76
N ALA A 132 -5.78 7.47 11.47
CA ALA A 132 -5.86 7.26 12.92
C ALA A 132 -5.81 5.76 13.28
N ASP A 133 -6.50 4.91 12.52
CA ASP A 133 -6.45 3.45 12.70
C ASP A 133 -5.05 2.90 12.45
N ALA A 134 -4.37 3.35 11.38
CA ALA A 134 -3.00 2.97 11.09
C ALA A 134 -2.02 3.39 12.20
N TRP A 135 -2.25 4.55 12.84
CA TRP A 135 -1.48 4.96 14.02
C TRP A 135 -1.74 4.03 15.21
N LEU A 136 -3.00 3.70 15.47
CA LEU A 136 -3.39 2.80 16.55
C LEU A 136 -2.76 1.41 16.39
N GLN A 137 -2.83 0.83 15.19
CA GLN A 137 -2.13 -0.43 14.87
C GLN A 137 -0.63 -0.32 15.14
N GLY A 138 -0.01 0.82 14.83
CA GLY A 138 1.40 1.08 15.11
C GLY A 138 1.72 1.09 16.60
N VAL A 139 0.88 1.73 17.40
CA VAL A 139 0.99 1.74 18.86
C VAL A 139 0.87 0.32 19.42
N GLU A 140 -0.06 -0.48 18.91
CA GLU A 140 -0.23 -1.88 19.32
C GLU A 140 1.00 -2.73 18.97
N GLU A 141 1.54 -2.60 17.75
CA GLU A 141 2.79 -3.27 17.33
C GLU A 141 4.01 -2.83 18.13
N ALA A 142 4.01 -1.58 18.62
CA ALA A 142 5.05 -1.05 19.51
C ALA A 142 4.85 -1.42 20.99
N GLY A 143 3.85 -2.26 21.31
CA GLY A 143 3.55 -2.69 22.68
C GLY A 143 3.01 -1.57 23.57
N GLY A 144 2.20 -0.67 23.00
CA GLY A 144 1.61 0.48 23.70
C GLY A 144 2.54 1.69 23.83
N LYS A 145 3.73 1.65 23.23
CA LYS A 145 4.68 2.77 23.20
C LYS A 145 4.51 3.61 21.92
N VAL A 146 5.13 4.78 21.89
CA VAL A 146 5.17 5.63 20.69
C VAL A 146 5.84 4.82 19.55
N PRO A 147 5.15 4.57 18.42
CA PRO A 147 5.72 3.78 17.33
C PRO A 147 6.86 4.50 16.64
N SER A 148 7.84 3.74 16.15
CA SER A 148 8.88 4.29 15.28
C SER A 148 8.33 4.54 13.87
N GLY A 149 8.93 5.46 13.12
CA GLY A 149 8.53 5.69 11.73
C GLY A 149 8.67 4.46 10.84
N ARG A 150 9.52 3.48 11.19
CA ARG A 150 9.64 2.20 10.44
C ARG A 150 8.41 1.31 10.63
N ILE A 151 7.84 1.27 11.83
CA ILE A 151 6.63 0.50 12.12
C ILE A 151 5.46 1.09 11.32
N ILE A 152 5.28 2.41 11.41
CA ILE A 152 4.23 3.12 10.65
C ILE A 152 4.41 2.92 9.15
N LYS A 153 5.65 3.01 8.64
CA LYS A 153 5.94 2.72 7.23
C LYS A 153 5.48 1.33 6.82
N GLY A 154 5.81 0.30 7.60
CA GLY A 154 5.40 -1.08 7.33
C GLY A 154 3.88 -1.26 7.35
N ILE A 155 3.17 -0.58 8.26
CA ILE A 155 1.70 -0.58 8.30
C ILE A 155 1.14 0.10 7.05
N VAL A 156 1.66 1.27 6.70
CA VAL A 156 1.23 2.00 5.49
C VAL A 156 1.46 1.17 4.23
N GLU A 157 2.58 0.45 4.15
CA GLU A 157 2.87 -0.48 3.05
C GLU A 157 1.85 -1.62 3.02
N ARG A 158 1.56 -2.28 4.16
CA ARG A 158 0.50 -3.30 4.25
C ARG A 158 -0.88 -2.79 3.89
N LEU A 159 -1.23 -1.56 4.28
CA LEU A 159 -2.52 -0.95 3.94
C LEU A 159 -2.60 -0.52 2.47
N LYS A 160 -1.46 -0.18 1.86
CA LYS A 160 -1.35 0.09 0.41
C LYS A 160 -1.39 -1.17 -0.41
N GLU A 161 -0.83 -2.26 0.10
CA GLU A 161 -1.01 -3.61 -0.41
C GLU A 161 -2.47 -4.03 -0.17
N LYS A 162 -3.36 -3.57 -1.06
CA LYS A 162 -4.76 -4.01 -1.11
C LYS A 162 -4.82 -5.51 -0.82
N PRO A 163 -5.74 -5.98 0.05
CA PRO A 163 -5.83 -7.38 0.40
C PRO A 163 -5.85 -8.19 -0.89
N LEU A 164 -4.85 -9.05 -1.03
CA LEU A 164 -4.77 -10.03 -2.10
C LEU A 164 -5.94 -10.99 -1.85
N PHE A 165 -7.11 -10.66 -2.37
CA PHE A 165 -8.21 -11.61 -2.45
C PHE A 165 -7.67 -12.82 -3.22
N LEU A 166 -7.85 -14.02 -2.66
CA LEU A 166 -7.53 -15.24 -3.37
C LEU A 166 -8.32 -15.23 -4.68
N ALA A 167 -7.69 -15.64 -5.78
CA ALA A 167 -8.38 -15.69 -7.08
C ALA A 167 -9.69 -16.51 -7.00
N THR A 168 -9.71 -17.51 -6.13
CA THR A 168 -10.84 -18.39 -5.82
C THR A 168 -12.03 -17.68 -5.17
N ASP A 169 -11.79 -16.61 -4.40
CA ASP A 169 -12.86 -15.81 -3.79
C ASP A 169 -13.41 -14.76 -4.77
N PHE A 170 -12.62 -14.38 -5.77
CA PHE A 170 -12.96 -13.36 -6.75
C PHE A 170 -13.75 -13.90 -7.95
N CYS A 171 -13.46 -15.12 -8.40
CA CYS A 171 -14.06 -15.67 -9.61
C CYS A 171 -14.05 -17.19 -9.68
N GLN A 172 -14.91 -17.74 -10.54
CA GLN A 172 -14.93 -19.15 -10.89
C GLN A 172 -14.38 -19.38 -12.30
N ILE A 173 -13.84 -20.57 -12.55
CA ILE A 173 -13.43 -20.99 -13.89
C ILE A 173 -14.64 -20.88 -14.83
N GLY A 174 -14.46 -20.20 -15.96
CA GLY A 174 -15.51 -19.90 -16.93
C GLY A 174 -16.17 -18.52 -16.79
N ASP A 175 -15.87 -17.78 -15.72
CA ASP A 175 -16.30 -16.38 -15.61
C ASP A 175 -15.66 -15.53 -16.72
N VAL A 176 -16.41 -14.53 -17.22
CA VAL A 176 -15.96 -13.63 -18.27
C VAL A 176 -15.63 -12.25 -17.69
N PHE A 177 -14.48 -11.71 -18.09
CA PHE A 177 -13.94 -10.44 -17.61
C PHE A 177 -13.62 -9.51 -18.78
N THR A 178 -13.63 -8.20 -18.52
CA THR A 178 -12.94 -7.20 -19.34
C THR A 178 -11.59 -6.89 -18.72
N LEU A 179 -10.52 -6.96 -19.50
CA LEU A 179 -9.19 -6.60 -19.07
C LEU A 179 -9.02 -5.09 -18.98
N THR A 180 -8.53 -4.60 -17.85
CA THR A 180 -8.23 -3.18 -17.67
C THR A 180 -6.92 -2.96 -16.92
N LYS A 181 -6.34 -1.77 -17.07
CA LYS A 181 -5.18 -1.30 -16.31
C LYS A 181 -3.89 -2.14 -16.46
N LEU A 182 -3.80 -3.01 -17.47
CA LEU A 182 -2.56 -3.71 -17.83
C LEU A 182 -1.49 -2.72 -18.31
N LYS A 183 -0.22 -2.98 -17.96
CA LYS A 183 0.95 -2.14 -18.26
C LYS A 183 1.96 -2.91 -19.13
N GLY A 184 2.89 -2.19 -19.75
CA GLY A 184 3.94 -2.79 -20.58
C GLY A 184 3.40 -3.43 -21.86
N VAL A 185 3.89 -4.63 -22.18
CA VAL A 185 3.57 -5.36 -23.43
C VAL A 185 2.11 -5.82 -23.47
N GLU A 186 1.50 -6.04 -22.31
CA GLU A 186 0.12 -6.51 -22.16
C GLU A 186 -0.91 -5.39 -22.27
N ARG A 187 -0.49 -4.12 -22.30
CA ARG A 187 -1.38 -2.94 -22.42
C ARG A 187 -2.29 -3.03 -23.65
N LYS A 188 -1.86 -3.71 -24.72
CA LYS A 188 -2.65 -3.92 -25.95
C LYS A 188 -3.97 -4.66 -25.71
N TYR A 189 -4.04 -5.48 -24.64
CA TYR A 189 -5.22 -6.26 -24.27
C TYR A 189 -6.22 -5.47 -23.41
N ASN A 190 -5.91 -4.24 -23.01
CA ASN A 190 -6.88 -3.41 -22.29
C ASN A 190 -8.13 -3.16 -23.17
N GLY A 191 -9.30 -3.44 -22.60
CA GLY A 191 -10.60 -3.39 -23.27
C GLY A 191 -10.97 -4.69 -24.00
N CYS A 192 -10.10 -5.70 -24.02
CA CYS A 192 -10.46 -7.03 -24.53
C CYS A 192 -11.24 -7.81 -23.46
N TRP A 193 -12.17 -8.65 -23.90
CA TRP A 193 -12.76 -9.65 -23.03
C TRP A 193 -11.83 -10.86 -22.88
N ALA A 194 -11.97 -11.54 -21.76
CA ALA A 194 -11.12 -12.60 -21.28
C ALA A 194 -11.97 -13.62 -20.51
N ILE A 195 -11.66 -14.91 -20.64
CA ILE A 195 -12.38 -15.98 -19.93
C ILE A 195 -11.43 -16.63 -18.92
N ALA A 196 -11.82 -16.74 -17.66
CA ALA A 196 -11.00 -17.42 -16.66
C ALA A 196 -10.89 -18.92 -16.95
N VAL A 197 -9.66 -19.42 -17.10
CA VAL A 197 -9.35 -20.84 -17.40
C VAL A 197 -8.79 -21.54 -16.18
N ALA A 198 -7.89 -20.88 -15.45
CA ALA A 198 -7.31 -21.41 -14.23
C ALA A 198 -7.17 -20.32 -13.17
N LEU A 199 -7.23 -20.74 -11.91
CA LEU A 199 -7.11 -19.87 -10.75
C LEU A 199 -5.81 -20.26 -10.04
N ASN A 200 -4.87 -19.34 -9.96
CA ASN A 200 -3.68 -19.45 -9.12
C ASN A 200 -3.92 -18.65 -7.83
N ASP A 201 -3.13 -18.88 -6.78
CA ASP A 201 -3.34 -18.27 -5.45
C ASP A 201 -3.59 -16.75 -5.49
N PHE A 202 -2.88 -16.01 -6.34
CA PHE A 202 -2.95 -14.54 -6.44
C PHE A 202 -3.17 -13.99 -7.87
N THR A 203 -3.32 -14.87 -8.86
CA THR A 203 -3.53 -14.47 -10.27
C THR A 203 -4.55 -15.38 -10.92
N VAL A 204 -5.28 -14.84 -11.88
CA VAL A 204 -6.23 -15.59 -12.70
C VAL A 204 -5.58 -15.79 -14.06
N GLU A 205 -5.44 -17.03 -14.49
CA GLU A 205 -5.10 -17.33 -15.87
C GLU A 205 -6.34 -17.14 -16.73
N VAL A 206 -6.28 -16.17 -17.63
CA VAL A 206 -7.36 -15.80 -18.52
C VAL A 206 -7.01 -16.04 -19.97
N ASP A 207 -7.98 -16.54 -20.73
CA ASP A 207 -7.88 -16.74 -22.17
C ASP A 207 -8.41 -15.51 -22.90
N VAL A 208 -7.54 -14.89 -23.71
CA VAL A 208 -7.91 -13.82 -24.63
C VAL A 208 -7.97 -14.34 -26.06
N HIS A 209 -8.33 -13.48 -27.01
CA HIS A 209 -8.56 -13.87 -28.42
C HIS A 209 -7.37 -14.54 -29.15
N ASP A 210 -6.16 -14.50 -28.60
CA ASP A 210 -4.90 -14.91 -29.26
C ASP A 210 -3.96 -15.72 -28.36
N THR A 211 -4.10 -15.65 -27.03
CA THR A 211 -3.19 -16.29 -26.08
C THR A 211 -3.82 -16.38 -24.68
N THR A 212 -3.14 -17.03 -23.74
CA THR A 212 -3.48 -17.00 -22.31
C THR A 212 -2.58 -16.01 -21.57
N LEU A 213 -3.13 -15.31 -20.58
CA LEU A 213 -2.44 -14.30 -19.78
C LEU A 213 -2.67 -14.56 -18.30
N ASN A 214 -1.65 -14.33 -17.47
CA ASN A 214 -1.80 -14.35 -16.01
C ASN A 214 -2.06 -12.92 -15.52
N VAL A 215 -3.29 -12.68 -15.08
CA VAL A 215 -3.76 -11.34 -14.74
C VAL A 215 -4.18 -11.30 -13.27
N LYS A 216 -3.79 -10.25 -12.56
CA LYS A 216 -4.23 -10.03 -11.18
C LYS A 216 -5.73 -9.70 -11.15
N PRO A 217 -6.48 -10.12 -10.12
CA PRO A 217 -7.89 -9.76 -9.94
C PRO A 217 -8.21 -8.26 -10.09
N GLU A 218 -7.29 -7.38 -9.66
CA GLU A 218 -7.43 -5.92 -9.77
C GLU A 218 -7.51 -5.37 -11.20
N ASN A 219 -7.05 -6.15 -12.18
CA ASN A 219 -7.06 -5.81 -13.60
C ASN A 219 -8.21 -6.49 -14.36
N LEU A 220 -9.08 -7.21 -13.64
CA LEU A 220 -10.23 -7.93 -14.18
C LEU A 220 -11.53 -7.25 -13.75
N ASN A 221 -12.33 -6.82 -14.72
CA ASN A 221 -13.69 -6.33 -14.47
C ASN A 221 -14.69 -7.40 -14.88
N LYS A 222 -15.42 -7.97 -13.92
CA LYS A 222 -16.41 -9.03 -14.18
C LYS A 222 -17.53 -8.52 -15.09
N ILE A 223 -17.92 -9.31 -16.09
CA ILE A 223 -19.03 -9.01 -16.98
C ILE A 223 -20.25 -9.81 -16.53
N ASP A 224 -21.13 -9.23 -15.72
CA ASP A 224 -22.35 -9.90 -15.21
C ASP A 224 -23.50 -9.97 -16.24
N SER A 225 -23.19 -10.31 -17.49
CA SER A 225 -24.19 -10.51 -18.54
C SER A 225 -24.34 -12.00 -18.85
N PRO A 226 -25.52 -12.61 -18.61
CA PRO A 226 -25.76 -14.04 -18.93
C PRO A 226 -25.58 -14.36 -20.41
N GLU A 227 -25.84 -13.39 -21.28
CA GLU A 227 -25.69 -13.54 -22.73
C GLU A 227 -24.22 -13.55 -23.13
N ALA A 228 -23.39 -12.68 -22.53
CA ALA A 228 -21.95 -12.66 -22.73
C ALA A 228 -21.31 -13.98 -22.27
N HIS A 229 -21.74 -14.54 -21.14
CA HIS A 229 -21.28 -15.85 -20.65
C HIS A 229 -21.62 -17.01 -21.60
N ARG A 230 -22.68 -16.89 -22.41
CA ARG A 230 -23.05 -17.91 -23.41
C ARG A 230 -22.33 -17.71 -24.75
N GLN A 231 -22.26 -16.47 -25.24
CA GLN A 231 -21.75 -16.18 -26.58
C GLN A 231 -20.22 -16.14 -26.64
N LEU A 232 -19.55 -15.52 -25.66
CA LEU A 232 -18.11 -15.29 -25.72
C LEU A 232 -17.28 -16.58 -25.76
N PRO A 233 -17.61 -17.65 -25.00
CA PRO A 233 -16.93 -18.93 -25.15
C PRO A 233 -17.10 -19.55 -26.54
N GLN A 234 -18.26 -19.36 -27.19
CA GLN A 234 -18.51 -19.87 -28.55
C GLN A 234 -17.72 -19.09 -29.59
N ILE A 235 -17.71 -17.76 -29.47
CA ILE A 235 -16.93 -16.85 -30.33
C ILE A 235 -15.44 -17.17 -30.18
N LYS A 236 -14.96 -17.37 -28.95
CA LYS A 236 -13.58 -17.78 -28.67
C LYS A 236 -13.22 -19.07 -29.40
N LYS A 237 -14.04 -20.12 -29.29
CA LYS A 237 -13.81 -21.39 -30.01
C LYS A 237 -13.72 -21.18 -31.53
N ARG A 238 -14.52 -20.28 -32.11
CA ARG A 238 -14.47 -19.93 -33.54
C ARG A 238 -13.18 -19.21 -33.90
N ILE A 239 -12.79 -18.20 -33.13
CA ILE A 239 -11.52 -17.46 -33.31
C ILE A 239 -10.31 -18.39 -33.16
N SER A 240 -10.28 -19.26 -32.15
CA SER A 240 -9.18 -20.21 -31.95
C SER A 240 -9.06 -21.20 -33.12
N ARG A 241 -10.18 -21.70 -33.67
CA ARG A 241 -10.16 -22.57 -34.85
C ARG A 241 -9.59 -21.87 -36.08
N LEU A 242 -9.98 -20.61 -36.32
CA LEU A 242 -9.43 -19.80 -37.40
C LEU A 242 -7.93 -19.54 -37.22
N ARG A 243 -7.45 -19.29 -36.00
CA ARG A 243 -6.02 -19.09 -35.75
C ARG A 243 -5.21 -20.37 -35.92
N ASN A 244 -5.81 -21.53 -35.66
CA ASN A 244 -5.14 -22.84 -35.79
C ASN A 244 -5.12 -23.38 -37.23
N CYS A 245 -5.84 -22.78 -38.18
CA CYS A 245 -5.90 -23.27 -39.56
C CYS A 245 -4.71 -22.86 -40.44
N GLY A 246 -3.80 -22.01 -39.95
CA GLY A 246 -2.55 -21.64 -40.62
C GLY A 246 -2.26 -20.14 -40.63
N MET A 247 -1.51 -19.68 -41.65
CA MET A 247 -1.24 -18.25 -41.85
C MET A 247 -2.48 -17.55 -42.39
N LEU A 248 -3.10 -16.74 -41.54
CA LEU A 248 -4.17 -15.83 -41.93
C LEU A 248 -3.57 -14.56 -42.55
N ASP A 249 -4.33 -13.91 -43.42
CA ASP A 249 -3.97 -12.57 -43.89
C ASP A 249 -3.92 -11.56 -42.73
N ARG A 250 -3.06 -10.54 -42.86
CA ARG A 250 -2.95 -9.45 -41.86
C ARG A 250 -4.32 -8.84 -41.51
N CYS A 251 -5.18 -8.64 -42.51
CA CYS A 251 -6.53 -8.11 -42.31
C CYS A 251 -7.41 -9.05 -41.48
N ALA A 252 -7.29 -10.37 -41.66
CA ALA A 252 -8.03 -11.34 -40.86
C ALA A 252 -7.59 -11.29 -39.40
N TYR A 253 -6.29 -11.15 -39.11
CA TYR A 253 -5.82 -10.96 -37.73
C TYR A 253 -6.39 -9.70 -37.07
N THR A 254 -6.46 -8.58 -37.79
CA THR A 254 -7.04 -7.33 -37.28
C THR A 254 -8.54 -7.46 -36.99
N VAL A 255 -9.28 -8.16 -37.85
CA VAL A 255 -10.70 -8.45 -37.60
C VAL A 255 -10.86 -9.30 -36.35
N LEU A 256 -10.10 -10.39 -36.20
CA LEU A 256 -10.14 -11.24 -35.01
C LEU A 256 -9.75 -10.48 -33.73
N GLU A 257 -8.80 -9.54 -33.83
CA GLU A 257 -8.46 -8.64 -32.72
C GLU A 257 -9.65 -7.75 -32.32
N SER A 258 -10.33 -7.16 -33.30
CA SER A 258 -11.51 -6.33 -33.07
C SER A 258 -12.64 -7.10 -32.40
N LEU A 259 -12.88 -8.36 -32.82
CA LEU A 259 -13.91 -9.23 -32.22
C LEU A 259 -13.60 -9.55 -30.75
N GLY A 260 -12.31 -9.62 -30.38
CA GLY A 260 -11.88 -9.82 -28.99
C GLY A 260 -12.12 -8.62 -28.06
N ARG A 261 -12.53 -7.47 -28.60
CA ARG A 261 -12.89 -6.26 -27.82
C ARG A 261 -14.40 -6.07 -27.65
N GLN A 262 -15.20 -6.83 -28.39
CA GLN A 262 -16.65 -6.70 -28.38
C GLN A 262 -17.30 -7.76 -27.51
N THR A 263 -18.15 -7.35 -26.56
CA THR A 263 -18.89 -8.27 -25.69
C THR A 263 -20.13 -8.88 -26.38
N TYR A 264 -20.50 -8.36 -27.54
CA TYR A 264 -21.56 -8.85 -28.42
C TYR A 264 -21.12 -8.66 -29.88
N LEU A 265 -21.49 -9.59 -30.77
CA LEU A 265 -21.22 -9.43 -32.19
C LEU A 265 -22.40 -8.75 -32.88
N THR A 266 -22.10 -7.69 -33.63
CA THR A 266 -23.08 -7.12 -34.56
C THR A 266 -23.33 -8.08 -35.74
N PRO A 267 -24.46 -7.95 -36.47
CA PRO A 267 -24.73 -8.80 -37.64
C PRO A 267 -23.62 -8.73 -38.71
N VAL A 268 -22.94 -7.58 -38.82
CA VAL A 268 -21.81 -7.39 -39.75
C VAL A 268 -20.59 -8.17 -39.29
N GLU A 269 -20.25 -8.09 -38.00
CA GLU A 269 -19.10 -8.80 -37.42
C GLU A 269 -19.31 -10.32 -37.43
N GLU A 270 -20.53 -10.78 -37.13
CA GLU A 270 -20.90 -12.18 -37.27
C GLU A 270 -20.77 -12.66 -38.73
N GLY A 271 -21.22 -11.85 -39.69
CA GLY A 271 -21.05 -12.11 -41.12
C GLY A 271 -19.58 -12.17 -41.55
N LEU A 272 -18.74 -11.28 -41.02
CA LEU A 272 -17.29 -11.29 -41.26
C LEU A 272 -16.63 -12.56 -40.71
N LEU A 273 -17.01 -12.97 -39.50
CA LEU A 273 -16.49 -14.19 -38.88
C LEU A 273 -16.88 -15.43 -39.70
N GLN A 274 -18.14 -15.54 -40.12
CA GLN A 274 -18.62 -16.63 -40.99
C GLN A 274 -17.93 -16.64 -42.36
N TRP A 275 -17.69 -15.46 -42.93
CA TRP A 275 -16.98 -15.34 -44.20
C TRP A 275 -15.54 -15.83 -44.07
N LEU A 276 -14.83 -15.45 -43.01
CA LEU A 276 -13.48 -15.94 -42.71
C LEU A 276 -13.48 -17.47 -42.52
N GLU A 277 -14.42 -18.01 -41.75
CA GLU A 277 -14.54 -19.47 -41.55
C GLU A 277 -14.73 -20.21 -42.89
N LYS A 278 -15.60 -19.69 -43.77
CA LYS A 278 -15.82 -20.26 -45.10
C LYS A 278 -14.60 -20.13 -46.02
N HIS A 279 -13.95 -18.97 -46.02
CA HIS A 279 -12.79 -18.69 -46.86
C HIS A 279 -11.61 -19.62 -46.51
N TYR A 280 -11.34 -19.79 -45.21
CA TYR A 280 -10.26 -20.64 -44.71
C TYR A 280 -10.68 -22.10 -44.50
N LYS A 281 -11.87 -22.50 -44.96
CA LYS A 281 -12.42 -23.88 -44.87
C LYS A 281 -12.42 -24.43 -43.44
N VAL A 282 -12.61 -23.57 -42.45
CA VAL A 282 -12.76 -23.95 -41.05
C VAL A 282 -14.21 -24.34 -40.85
N ASN A 283 -14.48 -25.65 -40.83
CA ASN A 283 -15.85 -26.16 -40.70
C ASN A 283 -16.48 -25.67 -39.38
N SER A 284 -17.64 -25.02 -39.49
CA SER A 284 -18.48 -24.58 -38.37
C SER A 284 -19.23 -25.74 -37.68
N LYS A 285 -19.03 -26.98 -38.11
CA LYS A 285 -19.63 -28.18 -37.51
C LYS A 285 -18.57 -29.12 -36.94
N GLU A 286 -18.41 -29.08 -35.63
CA GLU A 286 -18.08 -30.25 -34.80
C GLU A 286 -18.71 -30.00 -33.42
N ASN A 287 -19.37 -31.05 -32.92
CA ASN A 287 -20.32 -31.10 -31.79
C ASN A 287 -19.93 -30.34 -30.52
#